data_AF-A0A0C9PUV4-F1
#
_entry.id   AF-A0A0C9PUV4-F1
#
_cell.length_a   1.000
_cell.length_b   1.000
_cell.length_c   1.000
_cell.angle_alpha   90.00
_cell.angle_beta   90.00
_cell.angle_gamma   90.00
#
_symmetry.space_group_name_H-M   'P 1'
#
loop_
_entity.id
_entity.type
_entity.pdbx_description
1 polymer ?
#
loop_
_entity_poly.entity_id
_entity_poly.type
_entity_poly.pdbx_seq_one_letter_code
_entity_poly.pdbx_strand_id
1 'polypeptide(L)'
;MNTWPPRRFRVTPLRAIVAFSTILVLFWLRLLNEDPPRPPCSVPEQFTERLHDLGYRAHLVLAKLGLVHFLCFGALWGQVRIGRALPWARKVELCMVDTLRDDGLITKAFREEGLSASYLYASGIYRVQEHEVGEDAPKLEIVVFEEDTVTQMVRRVGWTRRVLPPDCELSPSLQCFPPQLAIPPLPAKQFGGRLMPVPREGIELQKYHYPNDWWLEIKPTDCIELNQDST
;
A
#
# COMPACT_ATOMS: atom_id res chain seq x y z
N MET A 1 15.99 -5.55 -49.63
CA MET A 1 14.58 -5.97 -49.75
C MET A 1 14.49 -7.43 -49.28
N ASN A 2 14.02 -7.68 -48.05
CA ASN A 2 13.73 -9.03 -47.56
C ASN A 2 12.22 -9.13 -47.30
N THR A 3 11.50 -9.69 -48.26
CA THR A 3 10.08 -10.02 -48.10
C THR A 3 9.97 -11.44 -47.56
N TRP A 4 9.55 -11.57 -46.30
CA TRP A 4 9.14 -12.86 -45.76
C TRP A 4 7.86 -13.35 -46.46
N PRO A 5 7.73 -14.66 -46.78
CA PRO A 5 6.53 -15.17 -47.41
C PRO A 5 5.39 -15.28 -46.38
N PRO A 6 4.13 -15.06 -46.78
CA PRO A 6 2.99 -15.19 -45.86
C PRO A 6 2.78 -16.68 -45.53
N ARG A 7 3.02 -17.05 -44.26
CA ARG A 7 2.58 -18.35 -43.72
C ARG A 7 1.05 -18.41 -43.73
N ARG A 8 0.47 -19.13 -44.69
CA ARG A 8 -0.96 -19.48 -44.66
C ARG A 8 -1.19 -20.49 -43.54
N PHE A 9 -1.74 -20.04 -42.41
CA PHE A 9 -2.25 -20.93 -41.38
C PHE A 9 -3.46 -21.70 -41.92
N ARG A 10 -3.25 -22.94 -42.36
CA ARG A 10 -4.36 -23.88 -42.61
C ARG A 10 -4.92 -24.30 -41.26
N VAL A 11 -6.02 -23.67 -40.84
CA VAL A 11 -6.83 -24.14 -39.72
C VAL A 11 -7.56 -25.40 -40.19
N THR A 12 -7.20 -26.55 -39.63
CA THR A 12 -7.94 -27.79 -39.86
C THR A 12 -9.24 -27.75 -39.07
N PRO A 13 -10.35 -28.34 -39.57
CA PRO A 13 -11.65 -28.32 -38.90
C PRO A 13 -11.59 -28.89 -37.47
N LEU A 14 -10.70 -29.86 -37.23
CA LEU A 14 -10.43 -30.40 -35.89
C LEU A 14 -9.92 -29.35 -34.90
N ARG A 15 -9.03 -28.43 -35.32
CA ARG A 15 -8.52 -27.36 -34.46
C ARG A 15 -9.59 -26.32 -34.14
N ALA A 16 -10.50 -26.07 -35.07
CA ALA A 16 -11.65 -25.19 -34.84
C ALA A 16 -12.62 -25.78 -33.81
N ILE A 17 -12.89 -27.09 -33.87
CA ILE A 17 -13.75 -27.79 -32.90
C ILE A 17 -13.14 -27.79 -31.51
N VAL A 18 -11.83 -28.07 -31.38
CA VAL A 18 -11.13 -28.02 -30.09
C VAL A 18 -11.11 -26.60 -29.52
N ALA A 19 -10.84 -25.59 -30.35
CA ALA A 19 -10.91 -24.20 -29.89
C ALA A 19 -12.33 -23.84 -29.41
N PHE A 20 -13.36 -24.23 -30.15
CA PHE A 20 -14.75 -23.97 -29.76
C PHE A 20 -15.14 -24.69 -28.47
N SER A 21 -14.77 -25.97 -28.29
CA SER A 21 -15.06 -26.71 -27.07
C SER A 21 -14.32 -26.13 -25.86
N THR A 22 -13.05 -25.71 -26.02
CA THR A 22 -12.31 -25.03 -24.94
C THR A 22 -12.93 -23.69 -24.57
N ILE A 23 -13.39 -22.88 -25.53
CA ILE A 23 -14.10 -21.62 -25.26
C ILE A 23 -15.42 -21.91 -24.54
N LEU A 24 -16.17 -22.93 -24.96
CA LEU A 24 -17.43 -23.30 -24.33
C LEU A 24 -17.20 -23.75 -22.87
N VAL A 25 -16.18 -24.58 -22.64
CA VAL A 25 -15.81 -25.04 -21.29
C VAL A 25 -15.37 -23.87 -20.42
N LEU A 26 -14.54 -22.96 -20.92
CA LEU A 26 -14.12 -21.76 -20.18
C LEU A 26 -15.31 -20.83 -19.88
N PHE A 27 -16.25 -20.72 -20.80
CA PHE A 27 -17.47 -19.94 -20.62
C PHE A 27 -18.39 -20.57 -19.56
N TRP A 28 -18.59 -21.89 -19.59
CA TRP A 28 -19.35 -22.60 -18.56
C TRP A 28 -18.67 -22.52 -17.19
N LEU A 29 -17.34 -22.66 -17.12
CA LEU A 29 -16.58 -22.50 -15.87
C LEU A 29 -16.69 -21.07 -15.30
N ARG A 30 -16.72 -20.05 -16.18
CA ARG A 30 -16.98 -18.66 -15.77
C ARG A 30 -18.39 -18.46 -15.22
N LEU A 31 -19.40 -19.09 -15.85
CA LEU A 31 -20.80 -19.01 -15.39
C LEU A 31 -21.06 -19.78 -14.10
N LEU A 32 -20.31 -20.85 -13.85
CA LEU A 32 -20.40 -21.67 -12.62
C LEU A 32 -19.66 -21.06 -11.43
N ASN A 33 -18.70 -20.17 -11.68
CA ASN A 33 -18.10 -19.38 -10.61
C ASN A 33 -19.07 -18.26 -10.24
N GLU A 34 -19.81 -18.47 -9.14
CA GLU A 34 -20.43 -17.33 -8.47
C GLU A 34 -19.32 -16.41 -7.94
N ASP A 35 -19.45 -15.10 -8.21
CA ASP A 35 -18.56 -14.12 -7.62
C ASP A 35 -18.66 -14.23 -6.09
N PRO A 36 -17.53 -14.22 -5.37
CA PRO A 36 -17.57 -14.25 -3.92
C PRO A 36 -18.41 -13.07 -3.40
N PRO A 37 -19.19 -13.26 -2.32
CA PRO A 37 -20.02 -12.20 -1.77
C PRO A 37 -19.16 -10.98 -1.45
N ARG A 38 -19.66 -9.79 -1.82
CA ARG A 38 -18.95 -8.53 -1.59
C ARG A 38 -18.73 -8.34 -0.09
N PRO A 39 -17.51 -8.00 0.35
CA PRO A 39 -17.24 -7.82 1.77
C PRO A 39 -17.93 -6.56 2.32
N PRO A 40 -18.16 -6.47 3.65
CA PRO A 40 -18.68 -5.26 4.26
C PRO A 40 -17.71 -4.08 4.07
N CYS A 41 -18.25 -2.87 4.00
CA CYS A 41 -17.45 -1.66 3.86
C CYS A 41 -16.60 -1.41 5.10
N SER A 42 -17.20 -1.48 6.29
CA SER A 42 -16.48 -1.31 7.54
C SER A 42 -15.84 -2.62 8.00
N VAL A 43 -14.70 -2.50 8.66
CA VAL A 43 -14.09 -3.58 9.44
C VAL A 43 -14.59 -3.54 10.89
N PRO A 44 -14.62 -4.68 11.60
CA PRO A 44 -14.97 -4.70 13.02
C PRO A 44 -14.04 -3.82 13.86
N GLU A 45 -14.55 -3.26 14.96
CA GLU A 45 -13.75 -2.43 15.87
C GLU A 45 -12.54 -3.18 16.43
N GLN A 46 -12.73 -4.45 16.79
CA GLN A 46 -11.63 -5.31 17.26
C GLN A 46 -10.50 -5.45 16.22
N PHE A 47 -10.85 -5.52 14.93
CA PHE A 47 -9.85 -5.56 13.86
C PHE A 47 -9.09 -4.22 13.80
N THR A 48 -9.83 -3.12 13.90
CA THR A 48 -9.28 -1.76 13.89
C THR A 48 -8.30 -1.54 15.05
N GLU A 49 -8.63 -2.00 16.25
CA GLU A 49 -7.74 -1.89 17.42
C GLU A 49 -6.47 -2.74 17.27
N ARG A 50 -6.58 -3.97 16.73
CA ARG A 50 -5.39 -4.78 16.38
C ARG A 50 -4.53 -4.10 15.31
N LEU A 51 -5.16 -3.39 14.38
CA LEU A 51 -4.47 -2.65 13.35
C LEU A 51 -3.70 -1.45 13.93
N HIS A 52 -4.26 -0.75 14.91
CA HIS A 52 -3.55 0.30 15.65
C HIS A 52 -2.40 -0.25 16.51
N ASP A 53 -2.59 -1.42 17.13
CA ASP A 53 -1.53 -2.11 17.87
C ASP A 53 -0.35 -2.48 16.97
N LEU A 54 -0.62 -3.11 15.83
CA LEU A 54 0.41 -3.47 14.85
C LEU A 54 1.18 -2.24 14.36
N GLY A 55 0.47 -1.16 14.03
CA GLY A 55 1.09 0.10 13.61
C GLY A 55 2.01 0.69 14.68
N TYR A 56 1.60 0.65 15.94
CA TYR A 56 2.39 1.18 17.05
C TYR A 56 3.61 0.31 17.37
N ARG A 57 3.47 -1.02 17.38
CA ARG A 57 4.61 -1.93 17.58
C ARG A 57 5.66 -1.74 16.50
N ALA A 58 5.24 -1.57 15.24
CA ALA A 58 6.17 -1.27 14.17
C ALA A 58 6.83 0.10 14.31
N HIS A 59 6.09 1.13 14.75
CA HIS A 59 6.65 2.43 15.10
C HIS A 59 7.78 2.30 16.14
N LEU A 60 7.57 1.52 17.20
CA LEU A 60 8.60 1.29 18.23
C LEU A 60 9.87 0.62 17.66
N VAL A 61 9.71 -0.38 16.79
CA VAL A 61 10.85 -1.03 16.10
C VAL A 61 11.63 -0.02 15.27
N LEU A 62 10.95 0.75 14.42
CA LEU A 62 11.59 1.74 13.55
C LEU A 62 12.26 2.86 14.36
N ALA A 63 11.61 3.31 15.45
CA ALA A 63 12.16 4.31 16.35
C ALA A 63 13.44 3.81 17.06
N LYS A 64 13.45 2.54 17.50
CA LYS A 64 14.63 1.90 18.11
C LYS A 64 15.81 1.81 17.14
N LEU A 65 15.53 1.65 15.84
CA LEU A 65 16.54 1.67 14.78
C LEU A 65 16.99 3.09 14.38
N GLY A 66 16.37 4.14 14.93
CA GLY A 66 16.68 5.52 14.56
C GLY A 66 16.19 5.92 13.17
N LEU A 67 15.25 5.17 12.58
CA LEU A 67 14.74 5.41 11.24
C LEU A 67 13.65 6.50 11.27
N VAL A 68 13.74 7.46 10.36
CA VAL A 68 12.71 8.50 10.21
C VAL A 68 11.48 7.88 9.56
N HIS A 69 10.36 7.89 10.29
CA HIS A 69 9.11 7.33 9.80
C HIS A 69 7.88 8.06 10.38
N PHE A 70 6.76 7.98 9.68
CA PHE A 70 5.51 8.67 10.02
C PHE A 70 4.30 8.06 9.32
N LEU A 71 3.08 8.34 9.83
CA LEU A 71 1.83 7.98 9.18
C LEU A 71 1.70 8.68 7.81
N CYS A 72 1.29 7.94 6.79
CA CYS A 72 1.02 8.50 5.46
C CYS A 72 -0.16 7.79 4.78
N PHE A 73 -0.55 8.25 3.59
CA PHE A 73 -1.65 7.68 2.78
C PHE A 73 -2.96 7.53 3.59
N GLY A 74 -3.64 6.37 3.54
CA GLY A 74 -4.89 6.11 4.24
C GLY A 74 -4.81 6.35 5.74
N ALA A 75 -3.69 5.96 6.36
CA ALA A 75 -3.49 6.10 7.79
C ALA A 75 -3.41 7.57 8.24
N LEU A 76 -2.75 8.43 7.45
CA LEU A 76 -2.68 9.86 7.74
C LEU A 76 -4.04 10.55 7.58
N TRP A 77 -4.84 10.19 6.57
CA TRP A 77 -6.22 10.72 6.45
C TRP A 77 -7.07 10.33 7.66
N GLY A 78 -7.02 9.07 8.07
CA GLY A 78 -7.72 8.61 9.26
C GLY A 78 -7.29 9.39 10.51
N GLN A 79 -5.98 9.55 10.70
CA GLN A 79 -5.43 10.33 11.80
C GLN A 79 -5.97 11.77 11.79
N VAL A 80 -5.88 12.48 10.66
CA VAL A 80 -6.29 13.89 10.57
C VAL A 80 -7.80 14.07 10.74
N ARG A 81 -8.62 13.16 10.20
CA ARG A 81 -10.09 13.31 10.19
C ARG A 81 -10.76 12.84 11.49
N ILE A 82 -10.34 11.69 12.01
CA ILE A 82 -11.02 11.01 13.11
C ILE A 82 -10.07 10.53 14.21
N GLY A 83 -8.76 10.79 14.11
CA GLY A 83 -7.78 10.38 15.11
C GLY A 83 -7.53 8.86 15.17
N ARG A 84 -7.90 8.12 14.12
CA ARG A 84 -7.76 6.65 14.02
C ARG A 84 -7.82 6.20 12.57
N ALA A 85 -7.51 4.93 12.29
CA ALA A 85 -7.68 4.35 10.97
C ALA A 85 -9.12 4.54 10.44
N LEU A 86 -9.27 4.75 9.12
CA LEU A 86 -10.58 4.87 8.48
C LEU A 86 -11.41 3.60 8.71
N PRO A 87 -12.75 3.67 8.79
CA PRO A 87 -13.60 2.51 9.13
C PRO A 87 -13.46 1.30 8.20
N TRP A 88 -13.03 1.52 6.96
CA TRP A 88 -12.80 0.49 5.95
C TRP A 88 -11.33 0.10 5.77
N ALA A 89 -10.43 0.66 6.57
CA ALA A 89 -9.00 0.40 6.46
C ALA A 89 -8.68 -1.04 6.90
N ARG A 90 -8.11 -1.82 5.98
CA ARG A 90 -7.60 -3.19 6.26
C ARG A 90 -6.09 -3.22 6.53
N LYS A 91 -5.44 -2.07 6.37
CA LYS A 91 -4.00 -1.89 6.57
C LYS A 91 -3.70 -0.52 7.16
N VAL A 92 -2.55 -0.40 7.81
CA VAL A 92 -1.95 0.90 8.18
C VAL A 92 -0.75 1.14 7.28
N GLU A 93 -0.50 2.40 6.98
CA GLU A 93 0.56 2.83 6.08
C GLU A 93 1.49 3.77 6.84
N LEU A 94 2.76 3.39 6.88
CA LEU A 94 3.85 4.24 7.33
C LEU A 94 4.72 4.60 6.14
N CYS A 95 5.30 5.78 6.17
CA CYS A 95 6.34 6.20 5.25
C CYS A 95 7.65 6.24 6.03
N MET A 96 8.73 5.81 5.39
CA MET A 96 10.08 5.81 5.95
C MET A 96 11.01 6.53 4.98
N VAL A 97 11.83 7.44 5.49
CA VAL A 97 12.88 8.11 4.70
C VAL A 97 14.23 7.57 5.15
N ASP A 98 14.92 6.87 4.24
CA ASP A 98 16.20 6.24 4.54
C ASP A 98 17.05 6.09 3.29
N THR A 99 18.31 6.52 3.38
CA THR A 99 19.32 6.44 2.30
C THR A 99 20.34 5.32 2.52
N LEU A 100 20.49 4.81 3.76
CA LEU A 100 21.54 3.84 4.16
C LEU A 100 20.95 2.51 4.63
N ARG A 101 19.82 2.13 4.03
CA ARG A 101 18.98 1.01 4.40
C ARG A 101 19.69 -0.34 4.45
N ASP A 102 19.64 -0.99 5.62
CA ASP A 102 20.03 -2.38 5.83
C ASP A 102 18.78 -3.27 6.01
N ASP A 103 18.40 -3.95 4.94
CA ASP A 103 17.24 -4.86 4.91
C ASP A 103 17.36 -6.01 5.92
N GLY A 104 18.57 -6.53 6.13
CA GLY A 104 18.81 -7.63 7.05
C GLY A 104 18.62 -7.20 8.50
N LEU A 105 19.11 -6.00 8.84
CA LEU A 105 18.92 -5.42 10.16
C LEU A 105 17.44 -5.12 10.45
N ILE A 106 16.73 -4.48 9.51
CA ILE A 106 15.32 -4.11 9.68
C ILE A 106 14.46 -5.37 9.87
N THR A 107 14.59 -6.36 8.98
CA THR A 107 13.81 -7.60 9.06
C THR A 107 14.11 -8.40 10.33
N LYS A 108 15.38 -8.42 10.78
CA LYS A 108 15.76 -9.02 12.05
C LYS A 108 15.10 -8.31 13.24
N ALA A 109 15.10 -6.97 13.26
CA ALA A 109 14.50 -6.19 14.35
C ALA A 109 12.99 -6.42 14.47
N PHE A 110 12.27 -6.52 13.34
CA PHE A 110 10.85 -6.89 13.35
C PHE A 110 10.62 -8.30 13.91
N ARG A 111 11.45 -9.26 13.52
CA ARG A 111 11.36 -10.65 13.99
C ARG A 111 11.59 -10.79 15.49
N GLU A 112 12.50 -9.99 16.06
CA GLU A 112 12.74 -9.95 17.51
C GLU A 112 11.49 -9.51 18.31
N GLU A 113 10.60 -8.71 17.69
CA GLU A 113 9.32 -8.30 18.28
C GLU A 113 8.15 -9.19 17.87
N GLY A 114 8.40 -10.39 17.33
CA GLY A 114 7.36 -11.36 16.92
C GLY A 114 6.60 -10.96 15.65
N LEU A 115 7.18 -10.08 14.82
CA LEU A 115 6.60 -9.64 13.56
C LEU A 115 7.34 -10.24 12.36
N SER A 116 6.60 -10.56 11.30
CA SER A 116 7.14 -10.91 10.00
C SER A 116 7.22 -9.66 9.13
N ALA A 117 8.40 -9.35 8.57
CA ALA A 117 8.61 -8.25 7.64
C ALA A 117 9.21 -8.77 6.33
N SER A 118 8.57 -8.46 5.20
CA SER A 118 9.04 -8.83 3.86
C SER A 118 9.14 -7.60 2.96
N TYR A 119 10.27 -7.44 2.26
CA TYR A 119 10.49 -6.29 1.39
C TYR A 119 10.15 -6.59 -0.07
N LEU A 120 9.30 -5.76 -0.67
CA LEU A 120 8.93 -5.80 -2.07
C LEU A 120 9.80 -4.83 -2.87
N TYR A 121 10.90 -5.34 -3.43
CA TYR A 121 11.86 -4.57 -4.22
C TYR A 121 11.24 -3.82 -5.41
N ALA A 122 10.15 -4.35 -5.99
CA ALA A 122 9.47 -3.70 -7.11
C ALA A 122 8.78 -2.40 -6.73
N SER A 123 8.15 -2.36 -5.56
CA SER A 123 7.29 -1.25 -5.12
C SER A 123 7.91 -0.39 -4.03
N GLY A 124 9.04 -0.81 -3.45
CA GLY A 124 9.68 -0.10 -2.35
C GLY A 124 8.86 -0.16 -1.06
N ILE A 125 8.28 -1.32 -0.73
CA ILE A 125 7.37 -1.48 0.41
C ILE A 125 7.84 -2.63 1.31
N TYR A 126 7.91 -2.43 2.62
CA TYR A 126 7.87 -3.55 3.56
C TYR A 126 6.43 -3.91 3.88
N ARG A 127 6.08 -5.18 3.76
CA ARG A 127 4.84 -5.74 4.31
C ARG A 127 5.15 -6.37 5.66
N VAL A 128 4.50 -5.86 6.68
CA VAL A 128 4.65 -6.30 8.06
C VAL A 128 3.34 -6.85 8.58
N GLN A 129 3.40 -7.98 9.26
CA GLN A 129 2.26 -8.64 9.90
C GLN A 129 2.75 -9.47 11.09
N GLU A 130 1.84 -9.95 11.92
CA GLU A 130 2.19 -10.93 12.96
C GLU A 130 2.62 -12.26 12.34
N HIS A 131 3.47 -13.01 13.05
CA HIS A 131 3.95 -14.31 12.59
C HIS A 131 2.80 -15.33 12.50
N GLU A 132 2.83 -16.21 11.50
CA GLU A 132 1.88 -17.34 11.34
C GLU A 132 0.38 -16.96 11.24
N VAL A 133 0.05 -15.71 10.90
CA VAL A 133 -1.34 -15.31 10.71
C VAL A 133 -1.76 -15.41 9.24
N GLY A 134 -3.00 -15.82 9.00
CA GLY A 134 -3.59 -15.95 7.66
C GLY A 134 -3.76 -14.63 6.90
N GLU A 135 -4.21 -14.70 5.65
CA GLU A 135 -4.35 -13.54 4.75
C GLU A 135 -5.29 -12.44 5.26
N ASP A 136 -6.25 -12.78 6.11
CA ASP A 136 -7.22 -11.85 6.69
C ASP A 136 -6.70 -11.11 7.93
N ALA A 137 -5.42 -11.25 8.26
CA ALA A 137 -4.79 -10.54 9.36
C ALA A 137 -4.66 -9.03 9.08
N PRO A 138 -4.62 -8.19 10.13
CA PRO A 138 -4.15 -6.81 10.01
C PRO A 138 -2.76 -6.75 9.38
N LYS A 139 -2.61 -5.87 8.38
CA LYS A 139 -1.35 -5.67 7.65
C LYS A 139 -0.84 -4.26 7.84
N LEU A 140 0.48 -4.11 7.86
CA LEU A 140 1.16 -2.83 7.82
C LEU A 140 1.99 -2.76 6.55
N GLU A 141 1.92 -1.63 5.85
CA GLU A 141 2.80 -1.32 4.73
C GLU A 141 3.71 -0.14 5.09
N ILE A 142 5.02 -0.35 4.99
CA ILE A 142 6.01 0.71 5.17
C ILE A 142 6.54 1.08 3.78
N VAL A 143 6.13 2.24 3.28
CA VAL A 143 6.55 2.77 1.98
C VAL A 143 7.87 3.52 2.14
N VAL A 144 8.88 3.11 1.39
CA VAL A 144 10.24 3.61 1.53
C VAL A 144 10.50 4.73 0.54
N PHE A 145 11.14 5.79 1.01
CA PHE A 145 11.55 6.95 0.26
C PHE A 145 13.03 7.23 0.47
N GLU A 146 13.66 7.82 -0.55
CA GLU A 146 15.04 8.28 -0.51
C GLU A 146 15.10 9.76 -0.92
N GLU A 147 16.05 10.50 -0.36
CA GLU A 147 16.31 11.87 -0.79
C GLU A 147 17.05 11.86 -2.13
N ASP A 148 16.52 12.62 -3.09
CA ASP A 148 17.15 12.83 -4.39
C ASP A 148 17.90 14.16 -4.38
N THR A 149 19.22 14.06 -4.38
CA THR A 149 20.12 15.22 -4.39
C THR A 149 20.00 16.09 -5.65
N VAL A 150 19.47 15.56 -6.76
CA VAL A 150 19.33 16.32 -8.01
C VAL A 150 18.11 17.22 -7.96
N THR A 151 16.96 16.66 -7.57
CA THR A 151 15.69 17.39 -7.50
C THR A 151 15.49 18.10 -6.17
N GLN A 152 16.32 17.81 -5.15
CA GLN A 152 16.16 18.28 -3.77
C GLN A 152 14.79 17.89 -3.18
N MET A 153 14.27 16.76 -3.64
CA MET A 153 12.97 16.20 -3.23
C MET A 153 13.18 14.80 -2.64
N VAL A 154 12.26 14.38 -1.79
CA VAL A 154 12.16 12.99 -1.35
C VAL A 154 11.30 12.24 -2.35
N ARG A 155 11.74 11.06 -2.79
CA ARG A 155 11.03 10.26 -3.80
C ARG A 155 10.91 8.80 -3.38
N ARG A 156 9.83 8.15 -3.81
CA ARG A 156 9.57 6.75 -3.48
C ARG A 156 10.55 5.82 -4.20
N VAL A 157 11.06 4.83 -3.47
CA VAL A 157 11.99 3.83 -4.02
C VAL A 157 11.27 2.66 -4.70
N GLY A 158 12.06 1.75 -5.28
CA GLY A 158 11.60 0.54 -5.96
C GLY A 158 12.05 0.52 -7.43
N TRP A 159 12.42 -0.66 -7.93
CA TRP A 159 13.04 -0.72 -9.27
C TRP A 159 12.09 -0.26 -10.39
N THR A 160 10.78 -0.43 -10.22
CA THR A 160 9.77 0.04 -11.19
C THR A 160 9.72 1.57 -11.30
N ARG A 161 10.21 2.28 -10.29
CA ARG A 161 10.30 3.74 -10.23
C ARG A 161 11.66 4.27 -10.65
N ARG A 162 12.72 3.49 -10.43
CA ARG A 162 14.10 3.85 -10.84
C ARG A 162 14.27 3.95 -12.36
N VAL A 163 13.39 3.32 -13.14
CA VAL A 163 13.39 3.43 -14.60
C VAL A 163 12.65 4.66 -15.13
N LEU A 164 11.93 5.38 -14.26
CA LEU A 164 11.21 6.59 -14.63
C LEU A 164 12.15 7.81 -14.61
N PRO A 165 11.85 8.85 -15.41
CA PRO A 165 12.55 10.12 -15.30
C PRO A 165 12.48 10.63 -13.84
N PRO A 166 13.58 11.20 -13.31
CA PRO A 166 13.63 11.69 -11.91
C PRO A 166 12.73 12.90 -11.66
N ASP A 167 12.14 13.46 -12.71
CA ASP A 167 11.21 14.56 -12.64
C ASP A 167 9.90 14.14 -11.94
N CYS A 168 9.62 14.80 -10.82
CA CYS A 168 8.49 14.52 -9.96
C CYS A 168 7.14 15.00 -10.52
N GLU A 169 7.15 15.99 -11.43
CA GLU A 169 5.93 16.46 -12.11
C GLU A 169 5.54 15.51 -13.24
N LEU A 170 6.54 15.03 -14.01
CA LEU A 170 6.33 14.11 -15.12
C LEU A 170 6.08 12.66 -14.66
N SER A 171 6.53 12.30 -13.47
CA SER A 171 6.41 10.94 -12.92
C SER A 171 5.63 10.90 -11.60
N PRO A 172 4.29 11.10 -11.59
CA PRO A 172 3.49 11.12 -10.34
C PRO A 172 3.62 9.86 -9.48
N SER A 173 3.95 8.71 -10.09
CA SER A 173 4.17 7.45 -9.37
C SER A 173 5.42 7.41 -8.48
N LEU A 174 6.33 8.39 -8.64
CA LEU A 174 7.44 8.65 -7.71
C LEU A 174 6.93 9.23 -6.39
N GLN A 175 5.72 9.80 -6.36
CA GLN A 175 5.07 10.32 -5.16
C GLN A 175 6.00 11.25 -4.36
N CYS A 176 6.68 12.15 -5.07
CA CYS A 176 7.69 12.99 -4.44
C CYS A 176 7.07 14.00 -3.46
N PHE A 177 7.83 14.38 -2.44
CA PHE A 177 7.44 15.46 -1.53
C PHE A 177 8.67 16.22 -1.00
N PRO A 178 8.50 17.45 -0.49
CA PRO A 178 9.61 18.26 0.03
C PRO A 178 10.20 17.65 1.30
N PRO A 179 11.54 17.57 1.44
CA PRO A 179 12.19 16.97 2.61
C PRO A 179 11.73 17.56 3.95
N GLN A 180 11.36 18.85 3.97
CA GLN A 180 10.92 19.59 5.14
C GLN A 180 9.77 18.91 5.88
N LEU A 181 8.90 18.19 5.16
CA LEU A 181 7.77 17.46 5.77
C LEU A 181 8.21 16.27 6.62
N ALA A 182 9.42 15.74 6.38
CA ALA A 182 9.98 14.57 7.04
C ALA A 182 11.17 14.88 7.98
N ILE A 183 11.60 16.14 8.11
CA ILE A 183 12.76 16.50 8.95
C ILE A 183 12.45 16.26 10.45
N PRO A 184 13.22 15.42 11.17
CA PRO A 184 13.07 15.25 12.61
C PRO A 184 13.35 16.54 13.42
N PRO A 185 12.82 16.69 14.64
CA PRO A 185 11.84 15.82 15.27
C PRO A 185 10.46 15.95 14.61
N LEU A 186 9.82 14.82 14.34
CA LEU A 186 8.47 14.79 13.78
C LEU A 186 7.42 15.00 14.88
N PRO A 187 6.33 15.71 14.59
CA PRO A 187 5.22 15.82 15.54
C PRO A 187 4.60 14.45 15.82
N ALA A 188 4.19 14.23 17.07
CA ALA A 188 3.42 13.07 17.47
C ALA A 188 1.94 13.44 17.61
N LYS A 189 1.05 12.60 17.07
CA LYS A 189 -0.40 12.76 17.18
C LYS A 189 -1.06 11.46 17.59
N GLN A 190 -2.27 11.56 18.13
CA GLN A 190 -3.04 10.39 18.53
C GLN A 190 -3.60 9.66 17.31
N PHE A 191 -3.42 8.35 17.29
CA PHE A 191 -3.93 7.43 16.29
C PHE A 191 -4.38 6.15 17.00
N GLY A 192 -5.69 5.99 17.19
CA GLY A 192 -6.21 4.83 17.91
C GLY A 192 -5.79 4.77 19.37
N GLY A 193 -5.80 5.92 20.06
CA GLY A 193 -5.33 6.02 21.45
C GLY A 193 -3.81 6.02 21.61
N ARG A 194 -3.03 5.75 20.55
CA ARG A 194 -1.56 5.67 20.60
C ARG A 194 -0.91 6.90 20.00
N LEU A 195 0.24 7.31 20.52
CA LEU A 195 1.03 8.40 19.94
C LEU A 195 1.85 7.86 18.77
N MET A 196 1.61 8.41 17.59
CA MET A 196 2.29 8.03 16.35
C MET A 196 2.94 9.26 15.71
N PRO A 197 4.13 9.11 15.09
CA PRO A 197 4.74 10.19 14.33
C PRO A 197 3.91 10.50 13.09
N VAL A 198 3.74 11.79 12.80
CA VAL A 198 3.07 12.30 11.60
C VAL A 198 4.01 13.26 10.87
N PRO A 199 3.84 13.46 9.55
CA PRO A 199 4.62 14.46 8.84
C PRO A 199 4.37 15.85 9.43
N ARG A 200 5.33 16.76 9.22
CA ARG A 200 5.11 18.17 9.52
C ARG A 200 3.98 18.71 8.65
N GLU A 201 3.33 19.75 9.14
CA GLU A 201 2.23 20.43 8.42
C GLU A 201 0.99 19.54 8.19
N GLY A 202 0.90 18.40 8.88
CA GLY A 202 -0.31 17.58 8.97
C GLY A 202 -0.72 16.99 7.62
N ILE A 203 -1.79 17.52 7.03
CA ILE A 203 -2.36 17.01 5.78
C ILE A 203 -1.54 17.39 4.53
N GLU A 204 -0.56 18.30 4.66
CA GLU A 204 0.20 18.84 3.53
C GLU A 204 0.84 17.74 2.66
N LEU A 205 1.39 16.70 3.28
CA LEU A 205 1.95 15.54 2.59
C LEU A 205 0.95 14.90 1.59
N GLN A 206 -0.34 14.88 1.92
CA GLN A 206 -1.35 14.29 1.04
C GLN A 206 -1.56 15.09 -0.23
N LYS A 207 -1.32 16.40 -0.23
CA LYS A 207 -1.42 17.21 -1.44
C LYS A 207 -0.40 16.81 -2.50
N TYR A 208 0.76 16.32 -2.05
CA TYR A 208 1.80 15.80 -2.94
C TYR A 208 1.46 14.40 -3.46
N HIS A 209 0.90 13.54 -2.62
CA HIS A 209 0.53 12.17 -3.02
C HIS A 209 -0.79 12.09 -3.81
N TYR A 210 -1.69 13.05 -3.61
CA TYR A 210 -3.07 13.07 -4.10
C TYR A 210 -3.45 14.48 -4.60
N PRO A 211 -2.75 15.02 -5.62
CA PRO A 211 -2.89 16.42 -6.02
C PRO A 211 -4.31 16.80 -6.46
N ASN A 212 -5.09 15.82 -6.95
CA ASN A 212 -6.40 16.05 -7.56
C ASN A 212 -7.59 15.70 -6.65
N ASP A 213 -7.34 15.08 -5.50
CA ASP A 213 -8.40 14.48 -4.67
C ASP A 213 -8.07 14.44 -3.17
N TRP A 214 -7.01 15.11 -2.70
CA TRP A 214 -6.63 15.11 -1.29
C TRP A 214 -7.73 15.59 -0.32
N TRP A 215 -8.65 16.44 -0.80
CA TRP A 215 -9.77 17.00 -0.06
C TRP A 215 -11.01 16.10 -0.03
N LEU A 216 -11.06 15.06 -0.88
CA LEU A 216 -12.24 14.20 -1.01
C LEU A 216 -12.21 13.06 0.02
N GLU A 217 -13.39 12.70 0.52
CA GLU A 217 -13.58 11.46 1.25
C GLU A 217 -14.01 10.35 0.28
N ILE A 218 -13.06 9.50 -0.08
CA ILE A 218 -13.29 8.39 -0.99
C ILE A 218 -13.56 7.12 -0.16
N LYS A 219 -14.82 6.70 -0.14
CA LYS A 219 -15.22 5.39 0.39
C LYS A 219 -14.93 4.29 -0.64
N PRO A 220 -14.71 3.02 -0.20
CA PRO A 220 -14.61 1.90 -1.14
C PRO A 220 -15.91 1.74 -1.95
N THR A 221 -15.80 1.49 -3.24
CA THR A 221 -16.96 1.35 -4.15
C THR A 221 -17.55 -0.06 -4.18
N ASP A 222 -16.73 -1.08 -3.89
CA ASP A 222 -17.10 -2.50 -4.05
C ASP A 222 -17.37 -3.18 -2.70
N CYS A 223 -18.21 -2.57 -1.87
CA CYS A 223 -18.57 -3.11 -0.56
C CYS A 223 -20.03 -2.87 -0.21
N ILE A 224 -20.55 -3.64 0.74
CA ILE A 224 -21.93 -3.50 1.24
C ILE A 224 -21.89 -2.65 2.52
N GLU A 225 -22.63 -1.54 2.54
CA GLU A 225 -22.88 -0.81 3.79
C GLU A 225 -23.81 -1.67 4.66
N LEU A 226 -23.36 -1.98 5.88
CA LEU A 226 -24.21 -2.63 6.87
C LEU A 226 -25.19 -1.57 7.36
N ASN A 227 -26.44 -1.60 6.88
CA ASN A 227 -27.51 -0.75 7.42
C ASN A 227 -27.62 -1.01 8.92
N GLN A 228 -27.30 -0.01 9.74
CA GLN A 228 -27.46 -0.05 11.20
C GLN A 228 -28.92 0.16 11.65
N ASP A 229 -29.90 -0.30 10.86
CA ASP A 229 -31.31 -0.24 11.19
C ASP A 229 -31.81 -1.64 11.56
N SER A 230 -31.49 -2.09 12.77
CA SER A 230 -32.29 -3.07 13.53
C SER A 230 -31.71 -3.30 14.93
N THR A 231 -31.88 -2.31 15.80
CA THR A 231 -32.24 -2.47 17.22
C THR A 231 -32.65 -1.15 17.82
#